data_AF-A0A8X7VI04-F1
#
_entry.id   AF-A0A8X7VI04-F1
#
_cell.length_a   1.000
_cell.length_b   1.000
_cell.length_c   1.000
_cell.angle_alpha   90.00
_cell.angle_beta   90.00
_cell.angle_gamma   90.00
#
_symmetry.space_group_name_H-M   'P 1'
#
loop_
_entity.id
_entity.type
_entity.pdbx_description
1 polymer ?
#
loop_
_entity_poly.entity_id
_entity_poly.type
_entity_poly.pdbx_seq_one_letter_code
_entity_poly.pdbx_strand_id
1 'polypeptide(L)'
;MVENTLDFVKDPVNVPEDEEPENDCGVRLFKRCSTGIIFDHIADHGPIKANFLLLLLLLMQFKKGIKSIAVDGSNVLSAAIEASKKAAARIEAKEAAAKAKTKKEEERVAELKKVRGEKWLPSVARAKQKLYMKNRKDPSIQSTWR
;
A
#
# COMPACT_ATOMS: atom_id res chain seq x y z
N MET A 1 44.51 62.03 -22.48
CA MET A 1 44.31 62.18 -23.93
C MET A 1 45.52 61.59 -24.63
N VAL A 2 45.39 60.36 -25.15
CA VAL A 2 46.24 59.81 -26.20
C VAL A 2 45.30 58.99 -27.08
N GLU A 3 45.12 59.46 -28.30
CA GLU A 3 44.27 58.90 -29.34
C GLU A 3 45.10 57.83 -30.08
N ASN A 4 44.69 56.56 -30.00
CA ASN A 4 45.31 55.50 -30.77
C ASN A 4 44.49 55.28 -32.05
N THR A 5 44.92 55.93 -33.14
CA THR A 5 44.47 55.66 -34.50
C THR A 5 44.99 54.28 -34.93
N LEU A 6 44.10 53.30 -35.07
CA LEU A 6 44.43 52.00 -35.66
C LEU A 6 43.94 51.97 -37.10
N ASP A 7 44.86 52.11 -38.05
CA ASP A 7 44.62 51.94 -39.48
C ASP A 7 44.63 50.44 -39.83
N PHE A 8 43.50 49.92 -40.32
CA PHE A 8 43.42 48.56 -40.84
C PHE A 8 43.74 48.56 -42.35
N VAL A 9 44.91 48.04 -42.72
CA VAL A 9 45.24 47.71 -44.11
C VAL A 9 44.47 46.46 -44.51
N LYS A 10 43.56 46.59 -45.48
CA LYS A 10 42.89 45.44 -46.10
C LYS A 10 43.77 44.89 -47.22
N ASP A 11 44.49 43.83 -46.95
CA ASP A 11 45.02 42.99 -48.02
C ASP A 11 43.86 42.22 -48.68
N PRO A 12 43.80 42.11 -50.02
CA PRO A 12 42.76 41.34 -50.68
C PRO A 12 43.05 39.84 -50.49
N VAL A 13 42.38 39.24 -49.52
CA VAL A 13 42.31 37.78 -49.38
C VAL A 13 41.46 37.26 -50.54
N ASN A 14 42.10 36.60 -51.50
CA ASN A 14 41.43 35.90 -52.58
C ASN A 14 40.71 34.67 -52.01
N VAL A 15 39.37 34.74 -51.91
CA VAL A 15 38.52 33.63 -51.47
C VAL A 15 38.18 32.80 -52.70
N PRO A 16 38.64 31.54 -52.82
CA PRO A 16 38.15 30.66 -53.87
C PRO A 16 36.71 30.24 -53.56
N GLU A 17 35.88 30.38 -54.58
CA GLU A 17 34.46 30.05 -54.65
C GLU A 17 34.20 28.61 -54.17
N ASP A 18 33.34 28.46 -53.15
CA ASP A 18 32.94 27.15 -52.62
C ASP A 18 31.88 26.55 -53.54
N GLU A 19 32.26 25.53 -54.34
CA GLU A 19 31.31 24.66 -55.04
C GLU A 19 30.32 24.05 -54.03
N GLU A 20 29.02 24.20 -54.29
CA GLU A 20 27.95 23.71 -53.41
C GLU A 20 28.06 22.18 -53.21
N PRO A 21 27.95 21.68 -51.97
CA PRO A 21 28.03 20.23 -51.75
C PRO A 21 26.75 19.54 -52.20
N GLU A 22 26.91 18.55 -53.08
CA GLU A 22 25.90 17.52 -53.37
C GLU A 22 25.35 16.93 -52.06
N ASN A 23 24.03 16.68 -52.01
CA ASN A 23 23.26 16.22 -50.86
C ASN A 23 23.70 14.82 -50.35
N ASP A 24 24.87 14.74 -49.73
CA ASP A 24 25.33 13.57 -49.00
C ASP A 24 24.65 13.54 -47.63
N CYS A 25 23.82 12.52 -47.39
CA CYS A 25 23.12 12.33 -46.14
C CYS A 25 24.09 11.82 -45.04
N GLY A 26 24.94 12.69 -44.53
CA GLY A 26 25.91 12.35 -43.48
C GLY A 26 26.85 13.49 -43.07
N VAL A 27 27.66 13.25 -42.04
CA VAL A 27 28.62 14.24 -41.52
C VAL A 27 30.00 14.02 -42.13
N ARG A 28 30.55 15.08 -42.72
CA ARG A 28 31.89 15.12 -43.32
C ARG A 28 32.81 16.02 -42.48
N LEU A 29 33.91 15.46 -41.99
CA LEU A 29 34.86 16.19 -41.12
C LEU A 29 35.85 17.08 -41.90
N PHE A 30 36.17 16.71 -43.15
CA PHE A 30 37.08 17.46 -44.01
C PHE A 30 36.51 17.60 -45.41
N LYS A 31 36.63 18.80 -46.01
CA LYS A 31 36.02 19.14 -47.31
C LYS A 31 36.36 18.15 -48.44
N ARG A 32 37.59 17.62 -48.48
CA ARG A 32 38.07 16.68 -49.51
C ARG A 32 38.07 15.21 -49.10
N CYS A 33 37.47 14.84 -47.98
CA CYS A 33 37.34 13.45 -47.55
C CYS A 33 35.91 12.94 -47.75
N SER A 34 35.76 11.63 -47.93
CA SER A 34 34.44 10.97 -47.93
C SER A 34 33.70 11.23 -46.62
N THR A 35 32.38 11.33 -46.70
CA THR A 35 31.49 11.46 -45.55
C THR A 35 31.67 10.24 -44.62
N GLY A 36 32.18 10.48 -43.41
CA GLY A 36 32.63 9.41 -42.50
C GLY A 36 31.52 8.87 -41.60
N ILE A 37 30.47 9.66 -41.38
CA ILE A 37 29.29 9.26 -40.61
C ILE A 37 28.10 9.33 -41.57
N ILE A 38 27.62 8.18 -42.01
CA ILE A 38 26.44 8.06 -42.87
C ILE A 38 25.23 7.94 -41.93
N PHE A 39 24.23 8.80 -42.10
CA PHE A 39 22.96 8.59 -41.41
C PHE A 39 22.23 7.46 -42.12
N ASP A 40 21.80 6.43 -41.38
CA ASP A 40 20.91 5.42 -41.95
C ASP A 40 19.69 6.14 -42.53
N HIS A 41 19.47 5.99 -43.84
CA HIS A 41 18.20 6.35 -44.42
C HIS A 41 17.16 5.57 -43.64
N ILE A 42 16.24 6.30 -43.00
CA ILE A 42 15.08 5.71 -42.32
C ILE A 42 14.26 5.05 -43.43
N ALA A 43 14.62 3.81 -43.74
CA ALA A 43 13.81 2.93 -44.54
C ALA A 43 12.46 2.86 -43.84
N ASP A 44 11.42 3.02 -44.66
CA ASP A 44 10.02 3.09 -44.30
C ASP A 44 9.67 2.26 -43.06
N HIS A 45 8.97 2.92 -42.13
CA HIS A 45 8.42 2.32 -40.92
C HIS A 45 7.83 0.92 -41.18
N GLY A 46 8.48 -0.11 -40.65
CA GLY A 46 7.88 -1.45 -40.46
C GLY A 46 6.58 -1.36 -39.62
N PRO A 47 5.80 -2.44 -39.46
CA PRO A 47 4.38 -2.36 -39.09
C PRO A 47 4.17 -2.04 -37.59
N ILE A 48 4.35 -0.77 -37.21
CA ILE A 48 4.12 -0.24 -35.86
C ILE A 48 2.64 -0.40 -35.44
N LYS A 49 1.71 -0.50 -36.41
CA LYS A 49 0.26 -0.58 -36.18
C LYS A 49 -0.22 -1.91 -35.55
N ALA A 50 0.48 -3.03 -35.81
CA ALA A 50 0.01 -4.35 -35.35
C ALA A 50 0.13 -4.51 -33.82
N ASN A 51 1.19 -3.98 -33.23
CA ASN A 51 1.43 -4.08 -31.78
C ASN A 51 0.48 -3.21 -30.95
N PHE A 52 0.00 -2.09 -31.49
CA PHE A 52 -0.92 -1.18 -30.79
C PHE A 52 -2.31 -1.81 -30.56
N LEU A 53 -2.81 -2.59 -31.53
CA LEU A 53 -4.12 -3.24 -31.44
C LEU A 53 -4.15 -4.35 -30.38
N LEU A 54 -3.05 -5.12 -30.26
CA LEU A 54 -2.89 -6.13 -29.22
C LEU A 54 -2.85 -5.49 -27.82
N LEU A 55 -2.13 -4.37 -27.67
CA LEU A 55 -2.07 -3.63 -26.41
C LEU A 55 -3.45 -3.09 -26.00
N LEU A 56 -4.20 -2.53 -26.96
CA LEU A 56 -5.55 -2.02 -26.71
C LEU A 56 -6.50 -3.15 -26.28
N LEU A 57 -6.45 -4.31 -26.95
CA LEU A 57 -7.27 -5.46 -26.62
C LEU A 57 -6.96 -6.00 -25.20
N LEU A 58 -5.68 -6.12 -24.86
CA LEU A 58 -5.24 -6.54 -23.52
C LEU A 58 -5.70 -5.56 -22.45
N LEU A 59 -5.58 -4.25 -22.70
CA LEU A 59 -5.99 -3.21 -21.76
C LEU A 59 -7.51 -3.17 -21.56
N MET A 60 -8.28 -3.47 -22.61
CA MET A 60 -9.74 -3.63 -22.51
C MET A 60 -10.13 -4.87 -21.71
N GLN A 61 -9.47 -6.00 -21.93
CA GLN A 61 -9.70 -7.22 -21.14
C GLN A 61 -9.31 -7.02 -19.67
N PHE A 62 -8.19 -6.36 -19.42
CA PHE A 62 -7.73 -6.02 -18.07
C PHE A 62 -8.72 -5.10 -17.33
N LYS A 63 -9.23 -4.06 -18.00
CA LYS A 63 -10.27 -3.18 -17.43
C LYS A 63 -11.56 -3.93 -17.12
N LYS A 64 -11.97 -4.89 -17.96
CA LYS A 64 -13.14 -5.75 -17.69
C LYS A 64 -12.90 -6.63 -16.46
N GLY A 65 -11.70 -7.22 -16.35
CA GLY A 65 -11.29 -8.03 -15.20
C GLY A 65 -11.32 -7.24 -13.89
N ILE A 66 -10.76 -6.02 -13.87
CA ILE A 66 -10.78 -5.15 -12.67
C ILE A 66 -12.22 -4.84 -12.26
N LYS A 67 -13.11 -4.51 -13.20
CA LYS A 67 -14.52 -4.22 -12.89
C LYS A 67 -15.28 -5.43 -12.34
N SER A 68 -14.98 -6.64 -12.83
CA SER A 68 -15.61 -7.86 -12.30
C SER A 68 -15.10 -8.27 -10.91
N ILE A 69 -13.87 -7.88 -10.56
CA ILE A 69 -13.24 -8.20 -9.27
C ILE A 69 -13.49 -7.11 -8.23
N ALA A 70 -13.73 -5.88 -8.68
CA ALA A 70 -14.00 -4.74 -7.81
C ALA A 70 -15.26 -4.99 -6.97
N VAL A 71 -15.05 -5.26 -5.68
CA VAL A 71 -16.11 -5.32 -4.69
C VAL A 71 -16.51 -3.87 -4.35
N ASP A 72 -17.81 -3.61 -4.34
CA ASP A 72 -18.32 -2.31 -3.88
C ASP A 72 -17.92 -2.06 -2.43
N GLY A 73 -17.18 -0.97 -2.19
CA GLY A 73 -16.72 -0.59 -0.86
C GLY A 73 -17.88 -0.39 0.13
N SER A 74 -19.06 -0.02 -0.37
CA SER A 74 -20.28 0.10 0.44
C SER A 74 -20.69 -1.23 1.07
N ASN A 75 -20.54 -2.33 0.33
CA ASN A 75 -20.88 -3.68 0.82
C ASN A 75 -19.89 -4.18 1.86
N VAL A 76 -18.61 -3.85 1.71
CA VAL A 76 -17.58 -4.19 2.69
C VAL A 76 -17.83 -3.44 4.00
N LEU A 77 -18.12 -2.15 3.90
CA LEU A 77 -18.39 -1.32 5.08
C LEU A 77 -19.67 -1.75 5.81
N SER A 78 -20.74 -2.04 5.07
CA SER A 78 -21.99 -2.51 5.67
C SER A 78 -21.82 -3.86 6.37
N ALA A 79 -21.13 -4.81 5.74
CA ALA A 79 -20.82 -6.10 6.34
C ALA A 79 -19.96 -5.97 7.61
N ALA A 80 -18.95 -5.08 7.59
CA ALA A 80 -18.11 -4.81 8.76
C ALA A 80 -18.92 -4.22 9.93
N ILE A 81 -19.81 -3.27 9.64
CA ILE A 81 -20.69 -2.66 10.65
C ILE A 81 -21.64 -3.71 11.25
N GLU A 82 -22.25 -4.56 10.41
CA GLU A 82 -23.15 -5.60 10.89
C GLU A 82 -22.42 -6.64 11.77
N ALA A 83 -21.24 -7.09 11.33
CA ALA A 83 -20.41 -8.00 12.10
C ALA A 83 -20.00 -7.41 13.46
N SER A 84 -19.63 -6.12 13.48
CA SER A 84 -19.31 -5.38 14.71
C SER A 84 -20.49 -5.32 15.67
N LYS A 85 -21.68 -4.93 15.18
CA LYS A 85 -22.92 -4.90 15.98
C LYS A 85 -23.25 -6.27 16.58
N LYS A 86 -23.13 -7.33 15.78
CA LYS A 86 -23.36 -8.72 16.24
C LYS A 86 -22.37 -9.13 17.32
N ALA A 87 -21.10 -8.76 17.19
CA ALA A 87 -20.09 -9.04 18.21
C ALA A 87 -20.39 -8.30 19.51
N ALA A 88 -20.73 -7.00 19.43
CA ALA A 88 -21.09 -6.19 20.58
C ALA A 88 -22.27 -6.79 21.36
N ALA A 89 -23.35 -7.17 20.67
CA ALA A 89 -24.52 -7.80 21.29
C ALA A 89 -24.16 -9.13 22.01
N ARG A 90 -23.23 -9.93 21.46
CA ARG A 90 -22.78 -11.17 22.10
C ARG A 90 -21.97 -10.90 23.36
N ILE A 91 -21.17 -9.84 23.39
CA ILE A 91 -20.41 -9.44 24.58
C ILE A 91 -21.38 -8.95 25.65
N GLU A 92 -22.31 -8.06 25.29
CA GLU A 92 -23.32 -7.54 26.22
C GLU A 92 -24.17 -8.66 26.84
N ALA A 93 -24.63 -9.63 26.04
CA ALA A 93 -25.37 -10.78 26.54
C ALA A 93 -24.56 -11.63 27.55
N LYS A 94 -23.26 -11.81 27.30
CA LYS A 94 -22.37 -12.52 28.23
C LYS A 94 -22.17 -11.72 29.52
N GLU A 95 -22.00 -10.41 29.43
CA GLU A 95 -21.87 -9.54 30.60
C GLU A 95 -23.15 -9.51 31.43
N ALA A 96 -24.31 -9.41 30.79
CA ALA A 96 -25.61 -9.47 31.48
C ALA A 96 -25.79 -10.82 32.19
N ALA A 97 -25.43 -11.93 31.54
CA ALA A 97 -25.46 -13.25 32.16
C ALA A 97 -24.48 -13.37 33.33
N ALA A 98 -23.28 -12.77 33.23
CA ALA A 98 -22.32 -12.73 34.32
C ALA A 98 -22.84 -11.91 35.51
N LYS A 99 -23.38 -10.71 35.26
CA LYS A 99 -23.98 -9.84 36.29
C LYS A 99 -25.19 -10.49 36.96
N ALA A 100 -26.01 -11.24 36.22
CA ALA A 100 -27.12 -11.98 36.80
C ALA A 100 -26.64 -13.12 37.71
N LYS A 101 -25.56 -13.81 37.33
CA LYS A 101 -24.94 -14.86 38.17
C LYS A 101 -24.32 -14.28 39.44
N THR A 102 -23.65 -13.13 39.36
CA THR A 102 -23.08 -12.49 40.56
C THR A 102 -24.17 -12.06 41.54
N LYS A 103 -25.25 -11.43 41.06
CA LYS A 103 -26.39 -11.05 41.90
C LYS A 103 -27.05 -12.24 42.61
N LYS A 104 -27.29 -13.34 41.88
CA LYS A 104 -27.85 -14.57 42.47
C LYS A 104 -26.95 -15.17 43.56
N GLU A 105 -25.64 -15.15 43.35
CA GLU A 105 -24.71 -15.64 44.37
C GLU A 105 -24.63 -14.68 45.58
N GLU A 106 -24.68 -13.37 45.36
CA GLU A 106 -24.73 -12.37 46.42
C GLU A 106 -25.99 -12.50 47.28
N GLU A 107 -27.16 -12.69 46.67
CA GLU A 107 -28.43 -12.91 47.36
C GLU A 107 -28.39 -14.20 48.20
N ARG A 108 -27.89 -15.30 47.63
CA ARG A 108 -27.70 -16.57 48.36
C ARG A 108 -26.74 -16.41 49.54
N VAL A 109 -25.67 -15.64 49.37
CA VAL A 109 -24.72 -15.34 50.45
C VAL A 109 -25.37 -14.46 51.52
N ALA A 110 -26.21 -13.50 51.15
CA ALA A 110 -26.93 -12.65 52.10
C ALA A 110 -27.96 -13.45 52.92
N GLU A 111 -28.70 -14.36 52.29
CA GLU A 111 -29.61 -15.29 52.98
C GLU A 111 -28.87 -16.20 53.96
N LEU A 112 -27.76 -16.81 53.53
CA LEU A 112 -26.91 -17.60 54.42
C LEU A 112 -26.32 -16.79 55.57
N LYS A 113 -25.98 -15.50 55.33
CA LYS A 113 -25.54 -14.57 56.37
C LYS A 113 -26.64 -14.36 57.42
N LYS A 114 -27.90 -14.20 57.00
CA LYS A 114 -29.05 -14.05 57.90
C LYS A 114 -29.32 -15.32 58.72
N VAL A 115 -29.29 -16.50 58.10
CA VAL A 115 -29.65 -17.77 58.76
C VAL A 115 -28.55 -18.29 59.70
N ARG A 116 -27.27 -18.14 59.34
CA ARG A 116 -26.15 -18.85 60.01
C ARG A 116 -25.15 -17.93 60.74
N GLY A 117 -25.33 -16.61 60.68
CA GLY A 117 -24.43 -15.61 61.27
C GLY A 117 -23.09 -15.47 60.53
N GLU A 118 -22.15 -14.64 61.00
CA GLU A 118 -20.90 -14.34 60.25
C GLU A 118 -19.83 -15.45 60.29
N LYS A 119 -20.03 -16.50 61.10
CA LYS A 119 -19.02 -17.53 61.40
C LYS A 119 -18.65 -18.42 60.22
N TRP A 120 -19.46 -18.48 59.16
CA TRP A 120 -19.21 -19.30 57.96
C TRP A 120 -18.38 -18.59 56.88
N LEU A 121 -18.34 -17.25 56.87
CA LEU A 121 -17.66 -16.44 55.85
C LEU A 121 -16.14 -16.71 55.75
N PRO A 122 -15.39 -16.89 56.85
CA PRO A 122 -13.97 -17.25 56.77
C PRO A 122 -13.73 -18.60 56.09
N SER A 123 -14.68 -19.54 56.17
CA SER A 123 -14.56 -20.85 55.49
C SER A 123 -14.70 -20.72 53.97
N VAL A 124 -15.63 -19.89 53.50
CA VAL A 124 -15.83 -19.61 52.08
C VAL A 124 -14.68 -18.80 51.50
N ALA A 125 -14.17 -17.81 52.24
CA ALA A 125 -12.98 -17.06 51.84
C ALA A 125 -11.78 -18.00 51.63
N ARG A 126 -11.54 -18.93 52.57
CA ARG A 126 -10.50 -19.96 52.45
C ARG A 126 -10.74 -20.89 51.24
N ALA A 127 -11.98 -21.29 50.99
CA ALA A 127 -12.32 -22.14 49.83
C ALA A 127 -12.08 -21.41 48.50
N LYS A 128 -12.50 -20.14 48.38
CA LYS A 128 -12.23 -19.31 47.20
C LYS A 128 -10.74 -19.11 46.99
N GLN A 129 -9.98 -18.80 48.04
CA GLN A 129 -8.52 -18.66 47.97
C GLN A 129 -7.84 -19.95 47.50
N LYS A 130 -8.30 -21.11 47.99
CA LYS A 130 -7.81 -22.43 47.55
C LYS A 130 -8.10 -22.70 46.07
N LEU A 131 -9.29 -22.32 45.58
CA LEU A 131 -9.66 -22.41 44.16
C LEU A 131 -8.80 -21.48 43.28
N TYR A 132 -8.63 -20.21 43.67
CA TYR A 132 -7.75 -19.28 42.95
C TYR A 132 -6.31 -19.79 42.89
N MET A 133 -5.79 -20.34 43.99
CA MET A 133 -4.47 -20.95 44.06
C MET A 133 -4.35 -22.21 43.18
N LYS A 134 -5.42 -23.00 43.06
CA LYS A 134 -5.46 -24.18 42.19
C LYS A 134 -5.42 -23.80 40.72
N ASN A 135 -6.30 -22.88 40.30
CA ASN A 135 -6.35 -22.40 38.91
C ASN A 135 -5.07 -21.67 38.49
N ARG A 136 -4.35 -21.04 39.42
CA ARG A 136 -3.03 -20.42 39.17
C ARG A 136 -1.93 -21.46 38.93
N LYS A 137 -2.07 -22.67 39.47
CA LYS A 137 -1.07 -23.75 39.35
C LYS A 137 -1.35 -24.71 38.20
N ASP A 138 -2.53 -24.62 37.56
CA ASP A 138 -2.87 -25.43 36.40
C ASP A 138 -2.10 -24.93 35.16
N PRO A 139 -1.17 -25.72 34.59
CA PRO A 139 -0.34 -25.29 33.47
C PRO A 139 -1.11 -25.06 32.17
N SER A 140 -2.34 -25.60 32.05
CA SER A 140 -3.22 -25.37 30.89
C SER A 140 -3.86 -23.98 30.85
N ILE A 141 -3.88 -23.26 31.98
CA ILE A 141 -4.46 -21.90 32.08
C ILE A 141 -3.35 -20.83 31.95
N GLN A 142 -2.10 -21.17 32.22
CA GLN A 142 -0.96 -20.25 32.12
C GLN A 142 -0.50 -19.96 30.68
N SER A 143 -0.96 -20.73 29.68
CA SER A 143 -0.48 -20.66 28.28
C SER A 143 -1.27 -19.71 27.37
N THR A 144 -2.16 -18.86 27.88
CA THR A 144 -3.03 -17.99 27.04
C THR A 144 -2.52 -16.57 26.81
N TRP A 145 -1.28 -16.26 27.18
CA TRP A 145 -0.62 -15.00 26.81
C TRP A 145 0.82 -15.27 26.34
N ARG A 146 0.96 -15.63 25.06
CA ARG A 146 2.23 -15.48 24.33
C ARG A 146 1.92 -15.13 22.88
#